data_AF-A0A4Y2V5D6-F1
#
_entry.id   AF-A0A4Y2V5D6-F1
#
_cell.length_a   1.000
_cell.length_b   1.000
_cell.length_c   1.000
_cell.angle_alpha   90.00
_cell.angle_beta   90.00
_cell.angle_gamma   90.00
#
_symmetry.space_group_name_H-M   'P 1'
#
loop_
_entity.id
_entity.type
_entity.pdbx_description
1 polymer ?
#
loop_
_entity_poly.entity_id
_entity_poly.type
_entity_poly.pdbx_seq_one_letter_code
_entity_poly.pdbx_strand_id
1 'polypeptide(L)'
;MILFIHSFSGYDTTSALFSHGKTKFCSLLEKNRHLEEKMQVFFNFEATIDQMAEAGETFLIHLYGGNPRTSACDLNHSHYTLFTQSAIKARSTLARLPPTVDAARFMP
;
A
#
# COMPACT_ATOMS: atom_id res chain seq x y z
N MET A 1 0.55 6.31 -14.46
CA MET A 1 1.33 5.51 -13.48
C MET A 1 2.41 6.29 -12.74
N ILE A 2 3.26 7.07 -13.42
CA ILE A 2 4.41 7.76 -12.79
C ILE A 2 4.03 8.68 -11.62
N LEU A 3 2.93 9.46 -11.76
CA LEU A 3 2.46 10.35 -10.69
C LEU A 3 2.05 9.58 -9.43
N PHE A 4 1.27 8.50 -9.57
CA PHE A 4 0.91 7.63 -8.47
C PHE A 4 2.15 7.11 -7.73
N ILE A 5 3.13 6.57 -8.47
CA ILE A 5 4.38 6.06 -7.88
C ILE A 5 5.12 7.19 -7.15
N HIS A 6 5.21 8.38 -7.75
CA HIS A 6 5.89 9.53 -7.15
C HIS A 6 5.25 9.97 -5.83
N SER A 7 3.91 10.10 -5.80
CA SER A 7 3.16 10.50 -4.60
C SER A 7 3.19 9.44 -3.50
N PHE A 8 2.85 8.18 -3.83
CA PHE A 8 2.71 7.12 -2.83
C PHE A 8 4.06 6.59 -2.30
N SER A 9 5.12 6.62 -3.09
CA SER A 9 6.46 6.19 -2.62
C SER A 9 7.24 7.29 -1.90
N GLY A 10 6.67 8.49 -1.81
CA GLY A 10 7.31 9.67 -1.23
C GLY A 10 8.09 10.50 -2.25
N TYR A 11 7.91 11.81 -2.12
CA TYR A 11 8.66 12.87 -2.79
C TYR A 11 9.25 13.82 -1.75
N ASP A 12 9.94 14.88 -2.18
CA ASP A 12 10.77 15.72 -1.32
C ASP A 12 10.06 16.31 -0.07
N THR A 13 8.73 16.50 -0.11
CA THR A 13 7.99 17.04 1.05
C THR A 13 7.07 16.03 1.74
N THR A 14 7.04 14.77 1.30
CA THR A 14 6.17 13.73 1.88
C THR A 14 6.99 12.53 2.36
N SER A 15 6.67 12.04 3.56
CA SER A 15 7.33 10.85 4.11
C SER A 15 7.08 9.62 3.24
N ALA A 16 8.13 8.83 3.01
CA ALA A 16 8.06 7.57 2.29
C ALA A 16 7.71 6.39 3.22
N LEU A 17 7.08 5.35 2.67
CA LEU A 17 6.91 4.07 3.38
C LEU A 17 8.29 3.44 3.64
N PHE A 18 8.60 3.22 4.91
CA PHE A 18 9.90 2.71 5.32
C PHE A 18 10.22 1.37 4.65
N SER A 19 11.40 1.25 4.04
CA SER A 19 11.87 0.08 3.28
C SER A 19 11.13 -0.23 1.96
N HIS A 20 10.26 0.67 1.47
CA HIS A 20 9.58 0.54 0.18
C HIS A 20 10.00 1.66 -0.78
N GLY A 21 11.08 1.45 -1.53
CA GLY A 21 11.54 2.40 -2.55
C GLY A 21 10.76 2.33 -3.87
N LYS A 22 10.91 3.35 -4.72
CA LYS A 22 10.27 3.51 -6.04
C LYS A 22 10.35 2.27 -6.93
N THR A 23 11.50 1.59 -6.98
CA THR A 23 11.67 0.36 -7.76
C THR A 23 10.75 -0.78 -7.33
N LYS A 24 10.42 -0.87 -6.03
CA LYS A 24 9.50 -1.89 -5.51
C LYS A 24 8.06 -1.62 -5.97
N PHE A 25 7.66 -0.35 -6.06
CA PHE A 25 6.36 0.05 -6.63
C PHE A 25 6.28 -0.31 -8.11
N CYS A 26 7.28 0.07 -8.91
CA CYS A 26 7.32 -0.27 -10.34
C CYS A 26 7.24 -1.78 -10.54
N SER A 27 8.10 -2.55 -9.86
CA SER A 27 8.12 -4.01 -10.00
C SER A 27 6.80 -4.67 -9.59
N LEU A 28 6.12 -4.13 -8.57
CA LEU A 28 4.83 -4.65 -8.13
C LEU A 28 3.76 -4.45 -9.19
N LEU A 29 3.69 -3.27 -9.80
CA LEU A 29 2.71 -2.94 -10.83
C LEU A 29 2.98 -3.72 -12.13
N GLU A 30 4.24 -3.77 -12.58
CA GLU A 30 4.66 -4.52 -13.77
C GLU A 30 4.32 -6.01 -13.68
N LYS A 31 4.44 -6.61 -12.48
CA LYS A 31 4.14 -8.03 -12.25
C LYS A 31 2.65 -8.32 -12.08
N ASN A 32 1.83 -7.31 -11.80
CA ASN A 32 0.42 -7.47 -11.46
C ASN A 32 -0.44 -6.56 -12.34
N ARG A 33 -0.66 -6.94 -13.60
CA ARG A 33 -1.45 -6.16 -14.56
C ARG A 33 -2.83 -5.75 -14.05
N HIS A 34 -3.53 -6.64 -13.34
CA HIS A 34 -4.81 -6.29 -12.71
C HIS A 34 -4.67 -5.18 -11.64
N LEU A 35 -3.57 -5.19 -10.87
CA LEU A 35 -3.31 -4.15 -9.90
C LEU A 35 -2.97 -2.82 -10.59
N GLU A 36 -2.18 -2.88 -11.67
CA GLU A 36 -1.90 -1.73 -12.53
C GLU A 36 -3.18 -1.11 -13.11
N GLU A 37 -4.08 -1.93 -13.65
CA GLU A 37 -5.39 -1.51 -14.16
C GLU A 37 -6.23 -0.88 -13.04
N LYS A 38 -6.23 -1.45 -11.83
CA LYS A 38 -6.90 -0.86 -10.66
C LYS A 38 -6.31 0.51 -10.27
N MET A 39 -5.00 0.72 -10.45
CA MET A 39 -4.35 2.00 -10.16
C MET A 39 -4.72 3.11 -11.16
N GLN A 40 -5.38 2.79 -12.27
CA GLN A 40 -5.88 3.81 -13.21
C GLN A 40 -6.95 4.71 -12.57
N VAL A 41 -7.58 4.28 -11.46
CA VAL A 41 -8.54 5.11 -10.72
C VAL A 41 -7.95 6.45 -10.28
N PHE A 42 -6.66 6.50 -9.94
CA PHE A 42 -5.97 7.74 -9.54
C PHE A 42 -5.80 8.74 -10.69
N PHE A 43 -6.08 8.32 -11.92
CA PHE A 43 -6.03 9.16 -13.13
C PHE A 43 -7.43 9.46 -13.68
N ASN A 44 -8.49 8.94 -13.05
CA ASN A 44 -9.87 9.22 -13.43
C ASN A 44 -10.41 10.40 -12.61
N PHE A 45 -10.77 11.49 -13.28
CA PHE A 45 -11.33 12.69 -12.63
C PHE A 45 -12.74 12.47 -12.06
N GLU A 46 -13.44 11.43 -12.51
CA GLU A 46 -14.77 11.03 -12.00
C GLU A 46 -14.67 10.02 -10.84
N ALA A 47 -13.46 9.58 -10.48
CA ALA A 47 -13.30 8.63 -9.39
C ALA A 47 -13.71 9.25 -8.05
N THR A 48 -14.44 8.48 -7.25
CA THR A 48 -14.79 8.89 -5.89
C THR A 48 -13.62 8.65 -4.93
N ILE A 49 -13.62 9.36 -3.80
CA ILE A 49 -12.64 9.16 -2.73
C ILE A 49 -12.65 7.69 -2.27
N ASP A 50 -13.82 7.06 -2.16
CA ASP A 50 -13.93 5.66 -1.75
C ASP A 50 -13.29 4.70 -2.78
N GLN A 51 -13.45 4.95 -4.08
CA GLN A 51 -12.81 4.14 -5.12
C GLN A 51 -11.28 4.29 -5.10
N MET A 52 -10.79 5.51 -4.88
CA MET A 52 -9.35 5.77 -4.71
C MET A 52 -8.81 5.10 -3.43
N ALA A 53 -9.54 5.19 -2.32
CA ALA A 53 -9.17 4.57 -1.05
C ALA A 53 -9.13 3.04 -1.18
N GLU A 54 -10.13 2.43 -1.82
CA GLU A 54 -10.19 0.98 -2.04
C GLU A 54 -9.02 0.49 -2.92
N ALA A 55 -8.70 1.24 -3.97
CA ALA A 55 -7.54 0.94 -4.81
C ALA A 55 -6.23 1.10 -4.04
N GLY A 56 -6.04 2.21 -3.33
CA GLY A 56 -4.87 2.46 -2.48
C GLY A 56 -4.68 1.36 -1.43
N GLU A 57 -5.75 0.95 -0.75
CA GLU A 57 -5.74 -0.16 0.20
C GLU A 57 -5.32 -1.47 -0.48
N THR A 58 -5.94 -1.79 -1.62
CA THR A 58 -5.60 -2.99 -2.40
C THR A 58 -4.11 -3.00 -2.78
N PHE A 59 -3.56 -1.85 -3.18
CA PHE A 59 -2.15 -1.71 -3.49
C PHE A 59 -1.26 -1.93 -2.28
N LEU A 60 -1.60 -1.33 -1.14
CA LEU A 60 -0.85 -1.50 0.11
C LEU A 60 -0.86 -2.95 0.57
N ILE A 61 -1.99 -3.65 0.52
CA ILE A 61 -2.07 -5.08 0.85
C ILE A 61 -1.06 -5.88 0.01
N HIS A 62 -1.02 -5.68 -1.31
CA HIS A 62 -0.02 -6.34 -2.17
C HIS A 62 1.42 -5.91 -1.86
N LEU A 63 1.65 -4.62 -1.59
CA LEU A 63 2.98 -4.08 -1.29
C LEU A 63 3.61 -4.71 -0.04
N TYR A 64 2.77 -5.02 0.95
CA TYR A 64 3.15 -5.69 2.20
C TYR A 64 3.03 -7.21 2.16
N GLY A 65 2.73 -7.79 0.98
CA GLY A 65 2.72 -9.24 0.75
C GLY A 65 1.43 -9.96 1.16
N GLY A 66 0.36 -9.23 1.44
CA GLY A 66 -0.98 -9.77 1.65
C GLY A 66 -1.68 -10.15 0.34
N ASN A 67 -2.78 -10.89 0.46
CA ASN A 67 -3.63 -11.28 -0.66
C ASN A 67 -5.03 -10.67 -0.50
N PRO A 68 -5.42 -9.68 -1.31
CA PRO A 68 -6.74 -9.05 -1.17
C PRO A 68 -7.89 -9.92 -1.69
N ARG A 69 -7.61 -11.07 -2.35
CA ARG A 69 -8.65 -12.02 -2.77
C ARG A 69 -9.18 -12.88 -1.63
N THR A 70 -8.52 -12.87 -0.47
CA THR A 70 -9.07 -13.46 0.75
C THR A 70 -9.87 -12.39 1.49
N SER A 71 -11.20 -12.58 1.57
CA SER A 71 -12.20 -11.62 2.07
C SER A 71 -12.00 -11.15 3.52
N ALA A 72 -11.07 -11.75 4.27
CA ALA A 72 -10.74 -11.40 5.66
C ALA A 72 -9.46 -10.55 5.80
N CYS A 73 -8.85 -10.12 4.70
CA CYS A 73 -7.51 -9.52 4.68
C CYS A 73 -7.56 -8.04 4.33
N ASP A 74 -8.20 -7.24 5.17
CA ASP A 74 -8.07 -5.78 5.11
C ASP A 74 -6.69 -5.32 5.61
N LEU A 75 -6.40 -4.03 5.45
CA LEU A 75 -5.09 -3.49 5.82
C LEU A 75 -4.84 -3.53 7.34
N ASN A 76 -5.89 -3.45 8.17
CA ASN A 76 -5.77 -3.54 9.63
C ASN A 76 -5.42 -4.97 10.07
N HIS A 77 -6.02 -5.98 9.43
CA HIS A 77 -5.69 -7.39 9.64
C HIS A 77 -4.24 -7.67 9.25
N SER A 78 -3.79 -7.11 8.12
CA SER A 78 -2.39 -7.19 7.68
C SER A 78 -1.44 -6.55 8.69
N HIS A 79 -1.78 -5.37 9.20
CA HIS A 79 -1.03 -4.67 10.24
C HIS A 79 -0.91 -5.50 11.51
N TYR A 80 -2.03 -5.96 12.07
CA TYR A 80 -2.04 -6.76 13.30
C TYR A 80 -1.24 -8.07 13.16
N THR A 81 -1.37 -8.74 12.02
CA THR A 81 -0.63 -9.96 11.72
C THR A 81 0.89 -9.70 11.68
N LEU A 82 1.32 -8.68 10.94
CA LEU A 82 2.74 -8.32 10.82
C LEU A 82 3.31 -7.77 12.15
N PHE A 83 2.49 -7.10 12.95
CA PHE A 83 2.86 -6.64 14.29
C PHE A 83 3.15 -7.84 15.20
N THR A 84 2.23 -8.80 15.27
CA THR A 84 2.37 -10.01 16.09
C THR A 84 3.62 -10.80 15.69
N GLN A 85 3.84 -10.98 14.38
CA GLN A 85 5.04 -11.62 13.84
C GLN A 85 6.33 -10.86 14.14
N SER A 86 6.27 -9.52 14.24
CA SER A 86 7.43 -8.69 14.56
C SER A 86 7.75 -8.67 16.05
N ALA A 87 6.72 -8.75 16.91
CA ALA A 87 6.84 -8.72 18.36
C ALA A 87 7.57 -9.95 18.92
N ILE A 88 7.46 -11.10 18.26
CA ILE A 88 8.13 -12.35 18.67
C ILE A 88 9.60 -12.45 18.21
N LYS A 89 10.08 -11.50 17.38
CA LYS A 89 11.45 -11.53 16.85
C LYS A 89 12.41 -10.83 17.80
N ALA A 90 13.59 -11.43 18.00
CA ALA A 90 14.67 -10.85 18.81
C ALA A 90 15.11 -9.45 18.36
N ARG A 91 14.97 -9.14 17.06
CA ARG A 91 15.05 -7.78 16.51
C ARG A 91 13.73 -7.45 15.83
N SER A 92 12.91 -6.65 16.49
CA SER A 92 11.63 -6.21 15.94
C SER A 92 11.85 -5.18 14.83
N THR A 93 11.05 -5.27 13.77
CA THR A 93 11.07 -4.31 12.65
C THR A 93 9.75 -3.55 12.59
N LEU A 94 9.34 -2.94 13.70
CA LEU A 94 8.06 -2.23 13.82
C LEU A 94 7.89 -1.09 12.80
N ALA A 95 8.98 -0.48 12.34
CA ALA A 95 8.94 0.52 11.29
C ALA A 95 8.49 -0.03 9.92
N ARG A 96 8.47 -1.36 9.71
CA ARG A 96 8.04 -2.00 8.47
C ARG A 96 6.57 -2.44 8.49
N LEU A 97 5.81 -2.02 9.50
CA LEU A 97 4.40 -2.34 9.55
C LEU A 97 3.65 -1.53 8.48
N PRO A 98 2.62 -2.13 7.85
CA PRO A 98 1.73 -1.37 6.99
C PRO A 98 0.99 -0.30 7.81
N PRO A 99 0.57 0.81 7.16
CA PRO A 99 -0.31 1.76 7.80
C PRO A 99 -1.65 1.10 8.17
N THR A 100 -2.41 1.69 9.09
CA THR A 100 -3.81 1.30 9.30
C THR A 100 -4.68 1.78 8.13
N VAL A 101 -5.89 1.23 8.00
CA VAL A 101 -6.88 1.70 7.00
C VAL A 101 -7.09 3.21 7.12
N ASP A 102 -7.25 3.73 8.34
CA ASP A 102 -7.45 5.16 8.57
C ASP A 102 -6.26 6.01 8.15
N ALA A 103 -5.03 5.56 8.43
CA ALA A 103 -3.83 6.27 8.00
C ALA A 103 -3.67 6.22 6.47
N ALA A 104 -4.01 5.09 5.84
CA ALA A 104 -3.93 4.92 4.39
C ALA A 104 -4.84 5.87 3.62
N ARG A 105 -6.00 6.24 4.18
CA ARG A 105 -6.95 7.21 3.56
C ARG A 105 -6.38 8.62 3.39
N PHE A 106 -5.36 8.98 4.16
CA PHE A 106 -4.69 10.28 4.07
C PHE A 106 -3.37 10.21 3.31
N MET A 107 -3.02 9.05 2.74
CA MET A 107 -1.88 8.97 1.82
C MET A 107 -2.25 9.66 0.49
N PRO A 108 -1.33 10.46 -0.07
CA PRO A 108 -1.59 11.29 -1.25
C PRO A 108 -1.71 10.52 -2.56
#